data_AF-A0A3A8QLZ7-F1
#
_entry.id   AF-A0A3A8QLZ7-F1
#
_cell.length_a   1.000
_cell.length_b   1.000
_cell.length_c   1.000
_cell.angle_alpha   90.00
_cell.angle_beta   90.00
_cell.angle_gamma   90.00
#
_symmetry.space_group_name_H-M   'P 1'
#
loop_
_entity.id
_entity.type
_entity.pdbx_description
1 polymer ?
#
loop_
_entity_poly.entity_id
_entity_poly.type
_entity_poly.pdbx_seq_one_letter_code
_entity_poly.pdbx_strand_id
1 'polypeptide(L)'
;MKALLVGMLLWGAGQLSAPATVGTAASTSGRIRVEVLSQTTPLRRGVQTFQVRLADATSGKPVTGVVLAVQPWMPAMGHGISDVPRVTAKDPGTYEISDADLFMPGVWELRFTLKGTVEDSATVTLKLSR
;
A
#
# COMPACT_ATOMS: atom_id res chain seq x y z
N MET A 1 27.59 14.82 -53.40
CA MET A 1 26.36 15.30 -52.75
C MET A 1 26.20 14.52 -51.46
N LYS A 2 26.02 15.23 -50.34
CA LYS A 2 25.85 14.71 -48.97
C LYS A 2 24.55 13.92 -48.82
N ALA A 3 24.46 13.19 -47.70
CA ALA A 3 23.26 12.78 -46.94
C ALA A 3 22.97 11.26 -47.00
N LEU A 4 22.68 10.53 -45.92
CA LEU A 4 22.35 10.88 -44.52
C LEU A 4 22.58 9.65 -43.62
N LEU A 5 23.06 9.86 -42.39
CA LEU A 5 22.90 8.90 -41.29
C LEU A 5 21.41 8.76 -40.96
N VAL A 6 20.93 7.52 -40.85
CA VAL A 6 19.66 7.23 -40.20
C VAL A 6 19.91 7.14 -38.70
N GLY A 7 19.40 8.13 -37.98
CA GLY A 7 19.36 8.13 -36.52
C GLY A 7 18.40 7.06 -36.03
N MET A 8 18.90 6.13 -35.22
CA MET A 8 18.11 5.17 -34.47
C MET A 8 17.43 5.92 -33.33
N LEU A 9 16.14 6.22 -33.49
CA LEU A 9 15.30 6.71 -32.39
C LEU A 9 15.19 5.61 -31.34
N LEU A 10 15.80 5.83 -30.17
CA LEU A 10 15.46 5.10 -28.96
C LEU A 10 14.08 5.57 -28.51
N TRP A 11 13.07 4.72 -28.70
CA TRP A 11 11.75 4.91 -28.14
C TRP A 11 11.88 4.83 -26.61
N GLY A 12 11.63 5.93 -25.91
CA GLY A 12 11.53 5.94 -24.46
C GLY A 12 10.33 5.09 -24.04
N ALA A 13 10.54 3.82 -23.71
CA ALA A 13 9.60 3.06 -22.91
C ALA A 13 9.50 3.78 -21.56
N GLY A 14 8.32 4.30 -21.23
CA GLY A 14 8.07 4.89 -19.92
C GLY A 14 8.40 3.85 -18.85
N GLN A 15 9.47 4.09 -18.09
CA GLN A 15 9.87 3.19 -17.03
C GLN A 15 8.86 3.31 -15.89
N LEU A 16 7.93 2.36 -15.80
CA LEU A 16 7.10 2.23 -14.61
C LEU A 16 8.04 2.01 -13.43
N SER A 17 8.02 2.94 -12.47
CA SER A 17 8.82 2.80 -11.26
C SER A 17 8.27 1.66 -10.41
N ALA A 18 9.14 0.93 -9.72
CA ALA A 18 8.70 -0.07 -8.76
C ALA A 18 7.91 0.62 -7.62
N PRO A 19 6.89 -0.03 -7.04
CA PRO A 19 6.20 0.53 -5.89
C PRO A 19 7.16 0.67 -4.72
N ALA A 20 7.08 1.80 -4.01
CA ALA A 20 7.92 2.11 -2.87
C ALA A 20 7.16 1.90 -1.55
N THR A 21 7.85 1.43 -0.52
CA THR A 21 7.28 1.28 0.82
C THR A 21 6.95 2.64 1.42
N VAL A 22 5.70 2.83 1.82
CA VAL A 22 5.18 4.07 2.43
C VAL A 22 4.84 3.90 3.92
N GLY A 23 4.84 2.67 4.42
CA GLY A 23 4.71 2.39 5.85
C GLY A 23 4.86 0.90 6.16
N THR A 24 5.28 0.60 7.38
CA THR A 24 5.37 -0.77 7.90
C THR A 24 4.89 -0.81 9.35
N ALA A 25 4.41 -1.98 9.78
CA ALA A 25 4.09 -2.26 11.17
C ALA A 25 4.23 -3.76 11.45
N ALA A 26 4.50 -4.10 12.71
CA ALA A 26 4.18 -5.43 13.21
C ALA A 26 2.69 -5.48 13.59
N SER A 27 2.10 -6.66 13.47
CA SER A 27 0.78 -6.93 14.03
C SER A 27 0.81 -6.95 15.55
N THR A 28 -0.35 -6.89 16.20
CA THR A 28 -0.50 -6.85 17.66
C THR A 28 0.11 -8.09 18.31
N SER A 29 0.00 -9.26 17.69
CA SER A 29 0.67 -10.47 18.17
C SER A 29 2.19 -10.49 17.93
N GLY A 30 2.72 -9.56 17.10
CA GLY A 30 4.10 -9.52 16.65
C GLY A 30 4.46 -10.57 15.60
N ARG A 31 3.51 -11.42 15.19
CA ARG A 31 3.77 -12.55 14.27
C ARG A 31 3.76 -12.17 12.80
N ILE A 32 3.08 -11.08 12.43
CA ILE A 32 2.94 -10.66 11.04
C ILE A 32 3.57 -9.28 10.88
N ARG A 33 4.44 -9.13 9.88
CA ARG A 33 4.89 -7.84 9.36
C ARG A 33 3.94 -7.43 8.25
N VAL A 34 3.37 -6.24 8.38
CA VAL A 34 2.56 -5.57 7.36
C VAL A 34 3.41 -4.50 6.70
N GLU A 35 3.54 -4.57 5.38
CA GLU A 35 4.20 -3.57 4.55
C GLU A 35 3.18 -2.98 3.58
N VAL A 36 3.11 -1.65 3.53
CA VAL A 36 2.25 -0.89 2.61
C VAL A 36 3.15 -0.21 1.58
N LEU A 37 2.88 -0.46 0.30
CA LEU A 37 3.61 0.11 -0.83
C LEU A 37 2.68 0.93 -1.72
N SER A 38 3.23 1.97 -2.36
CA SER A 38 2.53 2.81 -3.34
C SER A 38 3.37 3.00 -4.59
N GLN A 39 2.70 3.10 -5.73
CA GLN A 39 3.28 3.51 -7.01
C GLN A 39 3.59 5.01 -7.07
N THR A 40 2.98 5.81 -6.18
CA THR A 40 3.14 7.27 -6.14
C THR A 40 3.71 7.69 -4.80
N THR A 41 4.87 8.36 -4.84
CA THR A 41 5.50 8.99 -3.68
C THR A 41 6.01 10.39 -4.04
N PRO A 42 5.87 11.41 -3.18
CA PRO A 42 5.23 11.35 -1.86
C PRO A 42 3.70 11.17 -1.97
N LEU A 43 3.09 10.55 -0.97
CA LEU A 43 1.63 10.44 -0.90
C LEU A 43 1.00 11.85 -0.86
N ARG A 44 -0.11 12.01 -1.57
CA ARG A 44 -0.93 13.23 -1.64
C ARG A 44 -2.35 12.92 -1.18
N ARG A 45 -3.12 13.96 -0.86
CA ARG A 45 -4.54 13.79 -0.59
C ARG A 45 -5.31 13.26 -1.80
N GLY A 46 -6.41 12.54 -1.55
CA GLY A 46 -7.30 11.97 -2.55
C GLY A 46 -7.25 10.44 -2.57
N VAL A 47 -7.91 9.86 -3.58
CA VAL A 47 -8.02 8.41 -3.77
C VAL A 47 -6.65 7.76 -3.96
N GLN A 48 -6.36 6.77 -3.12
CA GLN A 48 -5.12 5.99 -3.15
C GLN A 48 -5.39 4.55 -3.56
N THR A 49 -4.39 3.97 -4.22
CA THR A 49 -4.24 2.52 -4.38
C THR A 49 -2.94 2.09 -3.72
N PHE A 50 -3.01 1.08 -2.85
CA PHE A 50 -1.87 0.52 -2.16
C PHE A 50 -1.71 -0.96 -2.49
N GLN A 51 -0.46 -1.42 -2.59
CA GLN A 51 -0.13 -2.83 -2.42
C GLN A 51 0.18 -3.07 -0.93
N VAL A 52 -0.40 -4.12 -0.34
CA VAL A 52 -0.10 -4.55 1.02
C VAL A 52 0.50 -5.94 0.99
N ARG A 53 1.63 -6.12 1.67
CA ARG A 53 2.30 -7.41 1.83
C ARG A 53 2.27 -7.84 3.29
N LEU A 54 1.86 -9.08 3.52
CA LEU A 54 1.86 -9.74 4.82
C LEU A 54 2.96 -10.80 4.81
N ALA A 55 3.90 -10.69 5.74
CA ALA A 55 4.98 -11.64 5.91
C ALA A 55 5.07 -12.12 7.35
N ASP A 56 5.41 -13.39 7.55
CA ASP A 56 5.71 -13.92 8.88
C ASP A 56 6.94 -13.17 9.43
N ALA A 57 6.84 -12.65 10.65
CA ALA A 57 7.82 -11.73 11.19
C ALA A 57 9.20 -12.39 11.39
N THR A 58 9.21 -13.70 11.67
CA THR A 58 10.42 -14.49 11.93
C THR A 58 11.04 -15.03 10.64
N SER A 59 10.26 -15.71 9.80
CA SER A 59 10.75 -16.38 8.60
C SER A 59 10.78 -15.51 7.35
N GLY A 60 10.06 -14.38 7.35
CA GLY A 60 9.91 -13.50 6.20
C GLY A 60 9.06 -14.06 5.06
N LYS A 61 8.50 -15.26 5.21
CA LYS A 61 7.67 -15.89 4.18
C LYS A 61 6.30 -15.21 4.08
N PRO A 62 5.68 -15.14 2.89
CA PRO A 62 4.33 -14.58 2.75
C PRO A 62 3.30 -15.34 3.60
N VAL A 63 2.42 -14.61 4.27
CA VAL A 63 1.31 -15.17 5.05
C VAL A 63 0.09 -15.30 4.16
N THR A 64 -0.37 -16.53 3.92
CA THR A 64 -1.54 -16.81 3.08
C THR A 64 -2.78 -17.16 3.92
N GLY A 65 -3.95 -17.26 3.27
CA GLY A 65 -5.20 -17.66 3.95
C GLY A 65 -5.76 -16.61 4.91
N VAL A 66 -5.27 -15.38 4.86
CA VAL A 66 -5.78 -14.26 5.65
C VAL A 66 -6.82 -13.49 4.84
N VAL A 67 -7.99 -13.25 5.44
CA VAL A 67 -8.94 -12.24 4.94
C VAL A 67 -8.54 -10.91 5.56
N LEU A 68 -8.17 -9.96 4.71
CA LEU A 68 -7.71 -8.62 5.12
C LEU A 68 -8.87 -7.62 5.02
N ALA A 69 -9.11 -6.87 6.09
CA ALA A 69 -9.93 -5.66 6.07
C ALA A 69 -9.08 -4.45 6.50
N VAL A 70 -9.46 -3.27 6.04
CA VAL A 70 -8.76 -2.02 6.35
C VAL A 70 -9.75 -0.91 6.67
N GLN A 71 -9.44 -0.12 7.70
CA GLN A 71 -10.13 1.12 8.01
C GLN A 71 -9.11 2.27 8.04
N PRO A 72 -9.15 3.19 7.05
CA PRO A 72 -8.41 4.43 7.14
C PRO A 72 -8.95 5.32 8.26
N TRP A 73 -8.04 5.87 9.06
CA TRP A 73 -8.36 6.72 10.21
C TRP A 73 -7.46 7.95 10.22
N MET A 74 -8.02 9.14 10.48
CA MET A 74 -7.25 10.36 10.68
C MET A 74 -7.29 10.72 12.17
N PRO A 75 -6.23 10.41 12.96
CA PRO A 75 -6.22 10.67 14.40
C PRO A 75 -6.47 12.13 14.75
N ALA A 76 -5.91 13.05 13.97
CA ALA A 76 -6.05 14.49 14.20
C ALA A 76 -7.50 15.00 14.10
N MET A 77 -8.37 14.26 13.41
CA MET A 77 -9.79 14.61 13.23
C MET A 77 -10.73 13.68 13.99
N GLY A 78 -10.20 12.62 14.62
CA GLY A 78 -11.00 11.69 15.42
C GLY A 78 -12.02 10.89 14.62
N HIS A 79 -11.83 10.75 13.30
CA HIS A 79 -12.71 9.93 12.45
C HIS A 79 -11.94 9.29 11.29
N GLY A 80 -12.58 8.28 10.68
CA GLY A 80 -12.11 7.63 9.45
C GLY A 80 -12.86 8.13 8.21
N ILE A 81 -12.79 7.33 7.15
CA ILE A 81 -13.61 7.53 5.96
C ILE A 81 -14.90 6.69 6.06
N SER A 82 -15.99 7.16 5.46
CA SER A 82 -17.27 6.42 5.42
C SER A 82 -17.23 5.27 4.40
N ASP A 83 -16.55 5.49 3.28
CA ASP A 83 -16.44 4.50 2.22
C ASP A 83 -15.41 3.43 2.60
N VAL A 84 -15.78 2.17 2.48
CA VAL A 84 -14.89 1.05 2.79
C VAL A 84 -13.97 0.81 1.59
N PRO A 85 -12.63 0.88 1.74
CA PRO A 85 -11.72 0.55 0.65
C PRO A 85 -11.93 -0.87 0.15
N ARG A 86 -11.79 -1.07 -1.16
CA ARG A 86 -11.86 -2.40 -1.76
C ARG A 86 -10.55 -3.13 -1.52
N VAL A 87 -10.63 -4.35 -0.99
CA VAL A 87 -9.47 -5.23 -0.79
C VAL A 87 -9.56 -6.41 -1.75
N THR A 88 -8.52 -6.59 -2.57
CA THR A 88 -8.41 -7.69 -3.55
C THR A 88 -7.12 -8.46 -3.30
N ALA A 89 -7.21 -9.76 -3.01
CA ALA A 89 -6.03 -10.62 -2.97
C ALA A 89 -5.42 -10.75 -4.38
N LYS A 90 -4.10 -10.66 -4.50
CA LYS A 90 -3.39 -10.73 -5.80
C LYS A 90 -2.49 -11.96 -5.88
N ASP A 91 -1.57 -12.07 -4.92
CA ASP A 91 -0.58 -13.14 -4.80
C ASP A 91 -0.55 -13.65 -3.35
N PRO A 92 0.11 -14.78 -3.04
CA PRO A 92 0.34 -15.22 -1.67
C PRO A 92 0.83 -14.08 -0.76
N GLY A 93 0.02 -13.75 0.26
CA GLY A 93 0.30 -12.68 1.22
C GLY A 93 0.29 -11.26 0.65
N THR A 94 -0.21 -11.05 -0.56
CA THR A 94 -0.23 -9.75 -1.22
C THR A 94 -1.65 -9.34 -1.59
N TYR A 95 -2.00 -8.12 -1.24
CA TYR A 95 -3.32 -7.53 -1.43
C TYR A 95 -3.19 -6.19 -2.14
N GLU A 96 -4.18 -5.86 -2.95
CA GLU A 96 -4.41 -4.50 -3.44
C GLU A 96 -5.54 -3.89 -2.63
N ILE A 97 -5.33 -2.67 -2.18
CA ILE A 97 -6.34 -1.83 -1.55
C ILE A 97 -6.59 -0.68 -2.51
N SER A 98 -7.80 -0.60 -3.07
CA SER A 98 -8.23 0.49 -3.94
C SER A 98 -9.31 1.33 -3.26
N ASP A 99 -9.59 2.49 -3.85
CA ASP A 99 -10.70 3.37 -3.46
C ASP A 99 -10.54 3.95 -2.04
N ALA A 100 -9.30 4.00 -1.52
CA ALA A 100 -9.00 4.62 -0.23
C ALA A 100 -8.88 6.14 -0.39
N ASP A 101 -10.00 6.87 -0.26
CA ASP A 101 -10.01 8.34 -0.37
C ASP A 101 -9.45 9.03 0.88
N LEU A 102 -8.14 9.29 0.87
CA LEU A 102 -7.47 10.01 1.95
C LEU A 102 -7.53 11.52 1.69
N PHE A 103 -8.72 12.10 1.78
CA PHE A 103 -9.05 13.42 1.23
C PHE A 103 -8.40 14.62 1.95
N MET A 104 -7.81 14.44 3.13
CA MET A 104 -7.11 15.49 3.88
C MET A 104 -5.60 15.23 3.96
N PRO A 105 -4.73 16.25 3.79
CA PRO A 105 -3.31 16.09 4.04
C PRO A 105 -3.05 15.88 5.55
N GLY A 106 -1.92 15.26 5.89
CA GLY A 106 -1.55 15.00 7.27
C GLY A 106 -1.29 13.52 7.56
N VAL A 107 -1.43 13.15 8.83
CA VAL A 107 -1.21 11.78 9.28
C VAL A 107 -2.49 10.98 9.14
N TRP A 108 -2.37 9.84 8.49
CA TRP A 108 -3.41 8.81 8.42
C TRP A 108 -2.87 7.51 8.99
N GLU A 109 -3.78 6.69 9.50
CA GLU A 109 -3.54 5.32 9.91
C GLU A 109 -4.33 4.39 8.98
N LEU A 110 -3.67 3.38 8.43
CA LEU A 110 -4.36 2.20 7.90
C LEU A 110 -4.46 1.19 9.02
N ARG A 111 -5.67 1.01 9.55
CA ARG A 111 -5.95 0.03 10.61
C ARG A 111 -6.43 -1.26 9.97
N PHE A 112 -5.60 -2.29 10.06
CA PHE A 112 -5.84 -3.59 9.46
C PHE A 112 -6.45 -4.57 10.47
N THR A 113 -7.44 -5.31 10.02
CA THR A 113 -7.90 -6.55 10.66
C THR A 113 -7.45 -7.73 9.80
N LEU A 114 -6.75 -8.67 10.43
CA LEU A 114 -6.11 -9.82 9.79
C LEU A 114 -6.83 -11.09 10.27
N LYS A 115 -7.77 -11.62 9.47
CA LYS A 115 -8.55 -12.81 9.85
C LYS A 115 -7.95 -14.07 9.24
N GLY A 116 -7.11 -14.76 10.00
CA GLY A 116 -6.61 -16.10 9.70
C GLY A 116 -7.14 -17.13 10.69
N THR A 117 -6.34 -18.16 11.02
CA THR A 117 -6.66 -19.12 12.09
C THR A 117 -6.88 -18.44 13.45
N VAL A 118 -6.15 -17.35 13.70
CA VAL A 118 -6.33 -16.45 14.83
C VAL A 118 -6.46 -15.05 14.26
N GLU A 119 -7.43 -14.28 14.77
CA GLU A 119 -7.55 -12.87 14.39
C GLU A 119 -6.42 -12.04 15.00
N ASP A 120 -5.87 -11.13 14.21
CA ASP A 120 -4.83 -10.18 14.61
C ASP A 120 -5.13 -8.81 14.00
N SER A 121 -4.40 -7.78 14.43
CA SER A 121 -4.55 -6.43 13.91
C SER A 121 -3.21 -5.76 13.69
N ALA A 122 -3.14 -4.76 12.82
CA ALA A 122 -1.94 -3.94 12.64
C ALA A 122 -2.36 -2.50 12.32
N THR A 123 -1.57 -1.52 12.74
CA THR A 123 -1.80 -0.12 12.37
C THR A 123 -0.55 0.42 11.68
N VAL A 124 -0.69 0.82 10.41
CA VAL A 124 0.40 1.43 9.63
C VAL A 124 0.14 2.91 9.49
N THR A 125 1.08 3.72 9.95
CA THR A 125 1.00 5.18 9.84
C THR A 125 1.53 5.65 8.48
N LEU A 126 0.75 6.50 7.81
CA LEU A 126 1.09 7.16 6.56
C LEU A 126 1.19 8.67 6.76
N LYS A 127 2.07 9.32 5.99
CA LYS A 127 2.18 10.79 5.95
C LYS A 127 1.84 11.29 4.55
N LEU A 128 0.75 12.04 4.45
CA LEU A 128 0.30 12.68 3.23
C LEU A 128 0.76 14.14 3.19
N SER A 129 1.40 14.49 2.08
CA SER A 129 1.74 15.87 1.75
C SER A 129 0.56 16.61 1.10
N ARG A 130 0.65 17.94 1.06
CA ARG A 130 -0.35 18.83 0.47
C ARG A 130 -0.54 18.61 -1.04
#